data_AF-A0A4Y4B4U0-F1
#
_entry.id   AF-A0A4Y4B4U0-F1
#
_cell.length_a   1.000
_cell.length_b   1.000
_cell.length_c   1.000
_cell.angle_alpha   90.00
_cell.angle_beta   90.00
_cell.angle_gamma   90.00
#
_symmetry.space_group_name_H-M   'P 1'
#
loop_
_entity.id
_entity.type
_entity.pdbx_description
1 polymer ?
#
loop_
_entity_poly.entity_id
_entity_poly.type
_entity_poly.pdbx_seq_one_letter_code
_entity_poly.pdbx_strand_id
1 'polypeptide(L)'
;MRQDDPRKDIDVLAPEAGDVSELAIVKGQTTTVGTETYKLTPARYHLLATVDPVQLYRLVNAPTEATVTITGGPAPFACTGVGVQVTAEGTASVRCAVPADQTVFAGLPAKMDLALGQVDDALVIPVTAVQGGAGSGKVWVDAGDGSDPEERSVTLGVNDGVMVEVTEGLAEGDSIRQFVPGFVAPVEEFCYEVSPGVEQCDSGMSW
;
A
#
# COMPACT_ATOMS: atom_id res chain seq x y z
N MET A 1 28.15 -60.02 -1.68
CA MET A 1 27.10 -59.88 -2.71
C MET A 1 26.11 -58.87 -2.17
N ARG A 2 25.97 -57.68 -2.79
CA ARG A 2 24.89 -56.76 -2.45
C ARG A 2 23.59 -57.47 -2.84
N GLN A 3 22.71 -57.66 -1.87
CA GLN A 3 21.40 -58.25 -2.11
C GLN A 3 20.55 -57.16 -2.77
N ASP A 4 20.58 -57.12 -4.10
CA ASP A 4 19.87 -56.12 -4.91
C ASP A 4 18.35 -56.40 -5.02
N ASP A 5 17.87 -57.46 -4.37
CA ASP A 5 16.45 -57.84 -4.39
C ASP A 5 15.99 -58.43 -3.04
N PRO A 6 14.86 -57.96 -2.48
CA PRO A 6 13.94 -56.95 -3.01
C PRO A 6 14.48 -55.52 -2.93
N ARG A 7 14.48 -54.77 -4.05
CA ARG A 7 14.70 -53.31 -4.04
C ARG A 7 13.37 -52.56 -3.97
N LYS A 8 13.35 -51.47 -3.19
CA LYS A 8 12.22 -50.54 -3.14
C LYS A 8 12.63 -49.25 -3.81
N ASP A 9 12.03 -48.96 -4.95
CA ASP A 9 12.22 -47.69 -5.65
C ASP A 9 11.29 -46.63 -5.02
N ILE A 10 11.81 -45.41 -4.85
CA ILE A 10 11.06 -44.24 -4.35
C ILE A 10 11.32 -43.09 -5.30
N ASP A 11 10.26 -42.58 -5.91
CA ASP A 11 10.33 -41.38 -6.73
C ASP A 11 10.33 -40.14 -5.83
N VAL A 12 11.38 -39.34 -5.93
CA VAL A 12 11.47 -38.02 -5.29
C VAL A 12 11.02 -36.99 -6.31
N LEU A 13 9.81 -36.47 -6.14
CA LEU A 13 9.23 -35.47 -7.02
C LEU A 13 9.49 -34.05 -6.48
N ALA A 14 9.43 -33.06 -7.37
CA ALA A 14 9.41 -31.66 -6.95
C ALA A 14 8.11 -31.38 -6.17
N PRO A 15 8.18 -30.71 -5.01
CA PRO A 15 6.99 -30.39 -4.23
C PRO A 15 6.07 -29.36 -4.93
N GLU A 16 6.62 -28.60 -5.88
CA GLU A 16 5.91 -27.55 -6.62
C GLU A 16 6.69 -27.12 -7.88
N ALA A 17 6.08 -26.24 -8.68
CA ALA A 17 6.72 -25.64 -9.84
C ALA A 17 7.80 -24.62 -9.44
N GLY A 18 8.93 -24.63 -10.14
CA GLY A 18 10.04 -23.73 -9.90
C GLY A 18 11.28 -24.08 -10.72
N ASP A 19 12.34 -23.31 -10.50
CA ASP A 19 13.65 -23.49 -11.12
C ASP A 19 14.56 -24.32 -10.22
N VAL A 20 15.11 -25.42 -10.75
CA VAL A 20 16.13 -26.20 -10.06
C VAL A 20 17.48 -25.56 -10.33
N SER A 21 18.07 -24.90 -9.34
CA SER A 21 19.36 -24.22 -9.49
C SER A 21 20.54 -25.15 -9.30
N GLU A 22 20.38 -26.22 -8.52
CA GLU A 22 21.45 -27.17 -8.19
C GLU A 22 20.90 -28.60 -8.09
N LEU A 23 21.66 -29.57 -8.60
CA LEU A 23 21.40 -31.00 -8.45
C LEU A 23 22.64 -31.64 -7.81
N ALA A 24 22.51 -32.09 -6.56
CA ALA A 24 23.63 -32.52 -5.71
C ALA A 24 23.89 -34.04 -5.76
N ILE A 25 23.12 -34.78 -6.56
CA ILE A 25 23.24 -36.24 -6.67
C ILE A 25 23.40 -36.69 -8.13
N VAL A 26 24.19 -37.73 -8.34
CA VAL A 26 24.36 -38.37 -9.64
C VAL A 26 23.93 -39.84 -9.62
N LYS A 27 23.61 -40.39 -10.79
CA LYS A 27 23.16 -41.78 -10.94
C LYS A 27 24.19 -42.76 -10.35
N GLY A 28 23.72 -43.67 -9.48
CA GLY A 28 24.55 -44.69 -8.85
C GLY A 28 25.27 -44.26 -7.57
N GLN A 29 25.17 -42.97 -7.18
CA GLN A 29 25.67 -42.49 -5.91
C GLN A 29 24.85 -43.09 -4.75
N THR A 30 25.54 -43.63 -3.75
CA THR A 30 24.88 -44.05 -2.50
C THR A 30 24.60 -42.79 -1.67
N THR A 31 23.38 -42.65 -1.15
CA THR A 31 22.94 -41.51 -0.34
C THR A 31 22.34 -41.97 0.98
N THR A 32 22.23 -41.08 1.96
CA THR A 32 21.57 -41.32 3.24
C THR A 32 20.38 -40.37 3.43
N VAL A 33 19.44 -40.75 4.29
CA VAL A 33 18.34 -39.85 4.68
C VAL A 33 18.91 -38.54 5.22
N GLY A 34 18.33 -37.42 4.79
CA GLY A 34 18.80 -36.08 5.14
C GLY A 34 19.86 -35.51 4.19
N THR A 35 20.31 -36.26 3.17
CA THR A 35 21.15 -35.71 2.11
C THR A 35 20.34 -34.75 1.25
N GLU A 36 20.85 -33.54 1.05
CA GLU A 36 20.28 -32.58 0.11
C GLU A 36 20.47 -33.08 -1.33
N THR A 37 19.39 -33.14 -2.10
CA THR A 37 19.39 -33.75 -3.44
C THR A 37 19.31 -32.72 -4.55
N TYR A 38 18.55 -31.65 -4.35
CA TYR A 38 18.45 -30.53 -5.28
C TYR A 38 18.06 -29.25 -4.52
N LYS A 39 18.33 -28.11 -5.13
CA LYS A 39 17.86 -26.80 -4.67
C LYS A 39 16.81 -26.28 -5.65
N LEU A 40 15.59 -26.07 -5.15
CA LEU A 40 14.44 -25.58 -5.92
C LEU A 40 14.12 -24.15 -5.49
N THR A 41 14.06 -23.24 -6.46
CA THR A 41 13.51 -21.89 -6.31
C THR A 41 12.08 -21.89 -6.82
N PRO A 42 11.07 -21.79 -5.94
CA PRO A 42 9.69 -21.87 -6.37
C PRO A 42 9.26 -20.70 -7.25
N ALA A 43 8.36 -20.95 -8.20
CA ALA A 43 7.80 -19.94 -9.09
C ALA A 43 6.69 -19.09 -8.41
N ARG A 44 6.92 -18.64 -7.17
CA ARG A 44 6.02 -17.76 -6.43
C ARG A 44 6.77 -16.54 -5.90
N TYR A 45 6.18 -15.38 -6.10
CA TYR A 45 6.75 -14.12 -5.65
C TYR A 45 6.05 -13.61 -4.40
N HIS A 46 6.81 -12.92 -3.56
CA HIS A 46 6.28 -12.24 -2.39
C HIS A 46 6.88 -10.85 -2.33
N LEU A 47 6.09 -9.93 -1.82
CA LEU A 47 6.60 -8.62 -1.45
C LEU A 47 7.06 -8.64 -0.02
N LEU A 48 8.07 -7.83 0.24
CA LEU A 48 8.63 -7.58 1.55
C LEU A 48 8.80 -6.07 1.69
N ALA A 49 8.10 -5.49 2.65
CA ALA A 49 8.27 -4.09 3.04
C ALA A 49 8.80 -4.04 4.45
N THR A 50 9.95 -3.41 4.66
CA THR A 50 10.47 -3.14 6.00
C THR A 50 9.56 -2.14 6.71
N VAL A 51 9.33 -2.37 8.00
CA VAL A 51 8.43 -1.55 8.83
C VAL A 51 9.19 -1.06 10.05
N ASP A 52 9.06 0.23 10.34
CA ASP A 52 9.63 0.81 11.55
C ASP A 52 8.90 0.29 12.80
N PRO A 53 9.60 0.00 13.92
CA PRO A 53 8.99 -0.58 15.11
C PRO A 53 7.77 0.20 15.65
N VAL A 54 7.75 1.53 15.50
CA VAL A 54 6.63 2.39 15.93
C VAL A 54 5.36 2.13 15.12
N GLN A 55 5.48 1.74 13.85
CA GLN A 55 4.35 1.44 12.98
C GLN A 55 3.68 0.11 13.33
N LEU A 56 4.35 -0.80 14.05
CA LEU A 56 3.80 -2.12 14.39
C LEU A 56 2.52 -2.04 15.22
N TYR A 57 2.38 -1.02 16.07
CA TYR A 57 1.14 -0.79 16.82
C TYR A 57 -0.06 -0.48 15.92
N ARG A 58 0.18 0.06 14.72
CA ARG A 58 -0.87 0.32 13.72
C ARG A 58 -1.23 -0.92 12.91
N LEU A 59 -0.37 -1.95 12.92
CA LEU A 59 -0.53 -3.19 12.17
C LEU A 59 -1.16 -4.33 12.98
N VAL A 60 -1.55 -4.08 14.23
CA VAL A 60 -2.22 -5.09 15.07
C VAL A 60 -3.48 -5.65 14.41
N ASN A 61 -4.22 -4.78 13.70
CA ASN A 61 -5.42 -5.13 12.93
C ASN A 61 -5.18 -4.95 11.43
N ALA A 62 -3.95 -5.20 10.96
CA ALA A 62 -3.66 -5.07 9.53
C ALA A 62 -4.61 -5.95 8.69
N PRO A 63 -5.06 -5.47 7.52
CA PRO A 63 -5.89 -6.27 6.63
C PRO A 63 -5.13 -7.50 6.14
N THR A 64 -5.85 -8.50 5.63
CA THR A 64 -5.26 -9.71 5.03
C THR A 64 -4.84 -9.52 3.57
N GLU A 65 -5.20 -8.37 3.00
CA GLU A 65 -4.93 -7.96 1.63
C GLU A 65 -4.29 -6.56 1.62
N ALA A 66 -3.40 -6.32 0.66
CA ALA A 66 -2.79 -5.02 0.42
C ALA A 66 -2.78 -4.70 -1.07
N THR A 67 -2.74 -3.42 -1.42
CA THR A 67 -2.57 -3.00 -2.82
C THR A 67 -1.09 -2.82 -3.11
N VAL A 68 -0.64 -3.28 -4.27
CA VAL A 68 0.75 -3.26 -4.70
C VAL A 68 0.89 -2.42 -5.95
N THR A 69 1.93 -1.59 -5.97
CA THR A 69 2.37 -0.89 -7.18
C THR A 69 3.85 -1.18 -7.43
N ILE A 70 4.17 -1.80 -8.57
CA ILE A 70 5.57 -2.08 -8.96
C ILE A 70 6.03 -1.03 -9.97
N THR A 71 7.18 -0.40 -9.72
CA THR A 71 7.70 0.63 -10.63
C THR A 71 8.06 0.01 -11.98
N GLY A 72 7.39 0.46 -13.06
CA GLY A 72 7.56 -0.12 -14.41
C GLY A 72 6.94 -1.51 -14.58
N GLY A 73 6.12 -1.96 -13.62
CA GLY A 73 5.42 -3.24 -13.65
C GLY A 73 3.98 -3.12 -14.18
N PRO A 74 3.13 -4.14 -13.90
CA PRO A 74 1.72 -4.11 -14.26
C PRO A 74 0.96 -3.00 -13.50
N ALA A 75 -0.30 -2.79 -13.88
CA ALA A 75 -1.22 -1.92 -13.13
C ALA A 75 -1.32 -2.38 -11.67
N PRO A 76 -1.65 -1.48 -10.71
CA PRO A 76 -1.77 -1.85 -9.31
C PRO A 76 -2.70 -3.03 -9.09
N PHE A 77 -2.29 -3.97 -8.25
CA PHE A 77 -3.01 -5.22 -8.00
C PHE A 77 -3.01 -5.58 -6.52
N ALA A 78 -3.98 -6.41 -6.12
CA ALA A 78 -4.09 -6.91 -4.76
C ALA A 78 -3.08 -8.04 -4.49
N CYS A 79 -2.38 -7.98 -3.36
CA CYS A 79 -1.62 -9.08 -2.81
C CYS A 79 -2.27 -9.60 -1.53
N THR A 80 -2.30 -10.92 -1.37
CA THR A 80 -3.04 -11.60 -0.29
C THR A 80 -2.12 -12.22 0.74
N GLY A 81 -2.64 -12.56 1.91
CA GLY A 81 -1.87 -13.22 2.97
C GLY A 81 -0.87 -12.25 3.60
N VAL A 82 -1.30 -10.99 3.77
CA VAL A 82 -0.54 -9.98 4.49
C VAL A 82 -0.21 -10.49 5.89
N GLY A 83 1.07 -10.43 6.26
CA GLY A 83 1.54 -10.85 7.57
C GLY A 83 2.79 -10.11 7.99
N VAL A 84 2.88 -9.81 9.28
CA VAL A 84 4.08 -9.21 9.88
C VAL A 84 5.07 -10.32 10.26
N GLN A 85 6.32 -10.14 9.87
CA GLN A 85 7.44 -11.02 10.20
C GLN A 85 8.50 -10.21 10.94
N VAL A 86 9.01 -10.76 12.04
CA VAL A 86 10.11 -10.15 12.80
C VAL A 86 11.29 -11.11 12.74
N THR A 87 12.43 -10.63 12.26
CA THR A 87 13.66 -11.43 12.21
C THR A 87 14.28 -11.56 13.60
N ALA A 88 15.21 -12.50 13.77
CA ALA A 88 15.94 -12.66 15.04
C ALA A 88 16.72 -11.39 15.44
N GLU A 89 17.10 -10.57 14.46
CA GLU A 89 17.78 -9.29 14.61
C GLU A 89 16.82 -8.14 14.94
N GLY A 90 15.52 -8.42 15.11
CA GLY A 90 14.50 -7.43 15.49
C GLY A 90 14.02 -6.56 14.33
N THR A 91 14.36 -6.89 13.08
CA THR A 91 13.82 -6.18 11.92
C THR A 91 12.41 -6.67 11.64
N ALA A 92 11.44 -5.75 11.66
CA ALA A 92 10.07 -6.07 11.29
C ALA A 92 9.84 -5.79 9.80
N SER A 93 9.07 -6.67 9.17
CA SER A 93 8.66 -6.54 7.78
C SER A 93 7.23 -7.01 7.61
N VAL A 94 6.52 -6.46 6.63
CA VAL A 94 5.25 -6.98 6.15
C VAL A 94 5.48 -7.73 4.86
N ARG A 95 4.88 -8.91 4.77
CA ARG A 95 4.92 -9.79 3.61
C ARG A 95 3.52 -9.98 3.06
N CYS A 96 3.39 -10.03 1.74
CA CYS A 96 2.19 -10.57 1.08
C CYS A 96 2.57 -11.39 -0.16
N ALA A 97 1.68 -12.29 -0.57
CA ALA A 97 1.84 -13.14 -1.74
C ALA A 97 1.36 -12.43 -3.00
N VAL A 98 2.20 -12.44 -4.04
CA VAL A 98 1.83 -11.95 -5.37
C VAL A 98 0.99 -13.03 -6.07
N PRO A 99 -0.19 -12.69 -6.60
CA PRO A 99 -1.02 -13.65 -7.34
C PRO A 99 -0.29 -14.25 -8.56
N ALA A 100 -0.58 -15.50 -8.87
CA ALA A 100 0.15 -16.27 -9.90
C ALA A 100 -0.09 -15.77 -11.34
N ASP A 101 -1.17 -15.03 -11.57
CA ASP A 101 -1.50 -14.37 -12.83
C ASP A 101 -0.71 -13.06 -13.05
N GLN A 102 -0.04 -12.55 -12.01
CA GLN A 102 0.76 -11.34 -12.11
C GLN A 102 2.17 -11.65 -12.63
N THR A 103 2.57 -10.95 -13.69
CA THR A 103 3.93 -11.03 -14.22
C THR A 103 4.82 -10.04 -13.48
N VAL A 104 5.65 -10.55 -12.57
CA VAL A 104 6.57 -9.75 -11.76
C VAL A 104 7.97 -10.35 -11.79
N PHE A 105 8.98 -9.52 -11.48
CA PHE A 105 10.38 -9.96 -11.40
C PHE A 105 10.96 -9.63 -10.02
N ALA A 106 11.74 -10.56 -9.49
CA ALA A 106 12.42 -10.36 -8.21
C ALA A 106 13.42 -9.19 -8.30
N GLY A 107 13.52 -8.42 -7.21
CA GLY A 107 14.44 -7.29 -7.10
C GLY A 107 13.90 -5.95 -7.61
N LEU A 108 12.70 -5.92 -8.20
CA LEU A 108 12.05 -4.66 -8.57
C LEU A 108 11.52 -3.93 -7.33
N PRO A 109 11.70 -2.59 -7.24
CA PRO A 109 11.12 -1.80 -6.17
C PRO A 109 9.59 -1.71 -6.32
N ALA A 110 8.90 -1.91 -5.20
CA ALA A 110 7.44 -1.86 -5.14
C ALA A 110 6.98 -0.99 -3.97
N LYS A 111 5.79 -0.41 -4.11
CA LYS A 111 5.03 0.23 -3.04
C LYS A 111 3.92 -0.72 -2.62
N MET A 112 3.65 -0.77 -1.33
CA MET A 112 2.57 -1.57 -0.75
C MET A 112 1.72 -0.65 0.14
N ASP A 113 0.44 -0.59 -0.18
CA ASP A 113 -0.55 0.21 0.51
C ASP A 113 -1.45 -0.70 1.35
N LEU A 114 -1.47 -0.45 2.66
CA LEU A 114 -2.25 -1.20 3.64
C LEU A 114 -3.40 -0.33 4.13
N ALA A 115 -4.64 -0.69 3.76
CA ALA A 115 -5.83 -0.04 4.27
C ALA A 115 -6.12 -0.51 5.70
N LEU A 116 -5.63 0.22 6.70
CA LEU A 116 -5.79 -0.13 8.13
C LEU A 116 -7.19 0.12 8.68
N GLY A 117 -8.02 0.82 7.91
CA GLY A 117 -9.43 1.01 8.15
C GLY A 117 -10.12 1.19 6.82
N GLN A 118 -11.27 0.56 6.66
CA GLN A 118 -12.13 0.72 5.49
C GLN A 118 -13.56 0.95 6.00
N VAL A 119 -14.23 1.90 5.38
CA VAL A 119 -15.66 2.11 5.55
C VAL A 119 -16.26 2.11 4.15
N ASP A 120 -17.22 1.22 3.94
CA ASP A 120 -18.02 1.19 2.72
C ASP A 120 -19.25 2.08 2.91
N ASP A 121 -19.77 2.64 1.81
CA ASP A 121 -20.97 3.49 1.81
C ASP A 121 -20.87 4.71 2.75
N ALA A 122 -19.70 5.37 2.71
CA ALA A 122 -19.37 6.52 3.53
C ALA A 122 -19.67 7.86 2.81
N LEU A 123 -20.26 8.81 3.52
CA LEU A 123 -20.28 10.21 3.09
C LEU A 123 -18.88 10.79 3.29
N VAL A 124 -18.21 11.17 2.21
CA VAL A 124 -16.83 11.67 2.24
C VAL A 124 -16.72 13.10 1.73
N ILE A 125 -15.84 13.87 2.34
CA ILE A 125 -15.53 15.24 1.92
C ILE A 125 -14.00 15.47 1.91
N PRO A 126 -13.49 16.42 1.10
CA PRO A 126 -12.07 16.75 1.11
C PRO A 126 -11.62 17.28 2.48
N VAL A 127 -10.42 16.90 2.93
CA VAL A 127 -9.86 17.39 4.20
C VAL A 127 -9.68 18.91 4.22
N THR A 128 -9.54 19.55 3.06
CA THR A 128 -9.43 21.02 2.90
C THR A 128 -10.71 21.76 3.25
N ALA A 129 -11.86 21.08 3.21
CA ALA A 129 -13.18 21.64 3.49
C ALA A 129 -13.51 21.67 4.99
N VAL A 130 -12.66 21.05 5.82
CA VAL A 130 -12.90 20.83 7.24
C VAL A 130 -11.95 21.68 8.07
N GLN A 131 -12.51 22.50 8.96
CA GLN A 131 -11.73 23.15 10.01
C GLN A 131 -11.83 22.33 11.29
N GLY A 132 -10.70 21.83 11.75
CA GLY A 132 -10.60 20.98 12.94
C GLY A 132 -9.99 19.62 12.61
N GLY A 133 -10.09 18.68 13.55
CA GLY A 133 -9.54 17.34 13.42
C GLY A 133 -9.80 16.50 14.66
N ALA A 134 -9.49 15.20 14.57
CA ALA A 134 -9.72 14.20 15.62
C ALA A 134 -11.20 14.00 16.00
N GLY A 135 -11.99 13.46 15.06
CA GLY A 135 -13.35 12.98 15.31
C GLY A 135 -14.45 14.05 15.25
N SER A 136 -14.09 15.33 15.17
CA SER A 136 -15.04 16.42 14.95
C SER A 136 -14.42 17.53 14.11
N GLY A 137 -15.27 18.27 13.41
CA GLY A 137 -14.86 19.40 12.59
C GLY A 137 -15.99 20.37 12.30
N LYS A 138 -15.65 21.45 11.60
CA LYS A 138 -16.59 22.43 11.07
C LYS A 138 -16.46 22.50 9.56
N VAL A 139 -17.60 22.62 8.89
CA VAL A 139 -17.71 22.80 7.45
C VAL A 139 -18.54 24.03 7.15
N TRP A 140 -18.43 24.55 5.93
CA TRP A 140 -19.22 25.70 5.48
C TRP A 140 -20.14 25.25 4.36
N VAL A 141 -21.42 25.19 4.66
CA VAL A 141 -22.48 24.72 3.76
C VAL A 141 -22.99 25.90 2.97
N ASP A 142 -22.99 25.76 1.65
CA ASP A 142 -23.45 26.77 0.71
C ASP A 142 -24.79 26.34 0.12
N ALA A 143 -25.83 27.15 0.32
CA ALA A 143 -27.17 26.88 -0.20
C ALA A 143 -27.27 27.09 -1.73
N GLY A 144 -26.24 27.67 -2.36
CA GLY A 144 -26.20 27.92 -3.80
C GLY A 144 -27.09 29.08 -4.26
N ASP A 145 -27.68 29.83 -3.34
CA ASP A 145 -28.55 30.99 -3.59
C ASP A 145 -27.82 32.34 -3.51
N GLY A 146 -26.50 32.31 -3.24
CA GLY A 146 -25.65 33.48 -3.10
C GLY A 146 -25.64 34.07 -1.69
N SER A 147 -26.26 33.43 -0.70
CA SER A 147 -26.09 33.80 0.72
C SER A 147 -24.69 33.45 1.22
N ASP A 148 -24.31 34.03 2.36
CA ASP A 148 -23.09 33.62 3.05
C ASP A 148 -23.19 32.14 3.48
N PRO A 149 -22.11 31.35 3.38
CA PRO A 149 -22.10 29.96 3.82
C PRO A 149 -22.39 29.81 5.31
N GLU A 150 -23.19 28.81 5.66
CA GLU A 150 -23.51 28.45 7.04
C GLU A 150 -22.41 27.57 7.64
N GLU A 151 -21.86 27.96 8.79
CA GLU A 151 -20.95 27.10 9.55
C GLU A 151 -21.74 25.96 10.21
N ARG A 152 -21.33 24.71 9.95
CA ARG A 152 -21.96 23.51 10.51
C ARG A 152 -20.95 22.60 11.17
N SER A 153 -21.27 22.12 12.37
CA SER A 153 -20.48 21.10 13.07
C SER A 153 -20.74 19.72 12.49
N VAL A 154 -19.68 18.94 12.33
CA VAL A 154 -19.73 17.57 11.82
C VAL A 154 -18.96 16.61 12.72
N THR A 155 -19.40 15.36 12.76
CA THR A 155 -18.66 14.25 13.38
C THR A 155 -17.86 13.54 12.28
N LEU A 156 -16.58 13.31 12.54
CA LEU A 156 -15.64 12.77 11.55
C LEU A 156 -15.24 11.34 11.89
N GLY A 157 -15.09 10.51 10.86
CA GLY A 157 -14.68 9.12 10.95
C GLY A 157 -13.27 8.88 10.38
N VAL A 158 -13.15 7.85 9.55
CA VAL A 158 -11.90 7.45 8.91
C VAL A 158 -11.40 8.55 7.97
N ASN A 159 -10.07 8.75 7.97
CA ASN A 159 -9.39 9.76 7.17
C ASN A 159 -8.18 9.13 6.48
N ASP A 160 -8.07 9.33 5.16
CA ASP A 160 -6.97 8.79 4.34
C ASP A 160 -5.89 9.83 3.99
N GLY A 161 -6.02 11.05 4.53
CA GLY A 161 -5.15 12.21 4.28
C GLY A 161 -5.60 13.11 3.14
N VAL A 162 -6.56 12.68 2.31
CA VAL A 162 -7.13 13.45 1.19
C VAL A 162 -8.63 13.69 1.41
N MET A 163 -9.33 12.64 1.81
CA MET A 163 -10.75 12.60 2.12
C MET A 163 -10.96 12.20 3.58
N VAL A 164 -12.08 12.64 4.15
CA VAL A 164 -12.53 12.27 5.49
C VAL A 164 -13.99 11.87 5.45
N GLU A 165 -14.30 10.78 6.15
CA GLU A 165 -15.67 10.33 6.41
C GLU A 165 -16.39 11.31 7.34
N VAL A 166 -17.64 11.62 7.02
CA VAL A 166 -18.57 12.37 7.87
C VAL A 166 -19.66 11.42 8.32
N THR A 167 -19.73 11.17 9.62
CA THR A 167 -20.72 10.25 10.21
C THR A 167 -21.99 10.99 10.63
N GLU A 168 -21.89 12.27 10.98
CA GLU A 168 -23.01 13.12 11.38
C GLU A 168 -22.79 14.57 10.95
N GLY A 169 -23.89 15.31 10.75
CA GLY A 169 -23.87 16.75 10.50
C GLY A 169 -23.93 17.15 9.02
N LEU A 170 -23.87 16.20 8.09
CA LEU A 170 -24.14 16.44 6.67
C LEU A 170 -25.02 15.33 6.08
N ALA A 171 -25.69 15.65 4.98
CA ALA A 171 -26.41 14.69 4.16
C ALA A 171 -25.82 14.63 2.75
N GLU A 172 -26.03 13.52 2.05
CA GLU A 172 -25.70 13.41 0.63
C GLU A 172 -26.45 14.51 -0.17
N GLY A 173 -25.72 15.20 -1.04
CA GLY A 173 -26.24 16.32 -1.83
C GLY A 173 -26.03 17.71 -1.21
N ASP A 174 -25.61 17.80 0.06
CA ASP A 174 -25.21 19.08 0.65
C ASP A 174 -24.01 19.68 -0.11
N SER A 175 -24.09 20.95 -0.47
CA SER A 175 -22.99 21.68 -1.10
C SER A 175 -22.15 22.36 -0.03
N ILE A 176 -20.84 22.09 -0.02
CA ILE A 176 -19.90 22.67 0.95
C ILE A 176 -18.76 23.39 0.25
N ARG A 177 -18.13 24.34 0.95
CA ARG A 177 -16.91 25.00 0.46
C ARG A 177 -15.74 24.04 0.49
N GLN A 178 -15.01 23.95 -0.62
CA GLN A 178 -13.80 23.13 -0.74
C GLN A 178 -12.68 23.58 0.22
N PHE A 179 -12.69 24.85 0.62
CA PHE A 179 -11.68 25.43 1.51
C PHE A 179 -12.35 26.13 2.69
N VAL A 180 -11.76 25.96 3.86
CA VAL A 180 -12.15 26.70 5.06
C VAL A 180 -11.91 28.21 4.88
N PRO A 181 -12.77 29.09 5.40
CA PRO A 181 -12.55 30.52 5.38
C PRO A 181 -11.20 30.91 6.01
N GLY A 182 -10.51 31.85 5.36
CA GLY A 182 -9.18 32.28 5.78
C GLY A 182 -8.03 31.40 5.28
N PHE A 183 -8.31 30.28 4.62
CA PHE A 183 -7.31 29.56 3.83
C PHE A 183 -7.17 30.26 2.48
N VAL A 184 -6.17 31.14 2.36
CA VAL A 184 -5.76 31.66 1.06
C VAL A 184 -5.06 30.50 0.35
N ALA A 185 -5.59 30.02 -0.76
CA ALA A 185 -4.84 29.12 -1.63
C ALA A 185 -3.49 29.80 -1.92
N PRO A 186 -2.34 29.08 -1.85
CA PRO A 186 -1.07 29.67 -2.23
C PRO A 186 -1.21 30.14 -3.68
N VAL A 187 -1.19 31.45 -3.88
CA VAL A 187 -1.05 32.04 -5.21
C VAL A 187 0.32 31.59 -5.71
N GLU A 188 0.36 30.76 -6.73
CA GLU A 188 1.61 30.44 -7.40
C GLU A 188 2.23 31.75 -7.89
N GLU A 189 3.39 32.09 -7.34
CA GLU A 189 4.23 33.18 -7.84
C GLU A 189 4.98 32.67 -9.07
N PHE A 190 4.68 33.26 -10.22
CA PHE A 190 5.40 32.97 -11.46
C PHE A 190 6.57 33.94 -11.57
N CYS A 191 7.77 33.47 -11.22
CA CYS A 191 9.01 34.21 -11.39
C CYS A 191 9.62 33.96 -12.77
N TYR A 192 9.97 35.02 -13.48
CA TYR A 192 10.69 34.95 -14.75
C TYR A 192 11.80 36.00 -14.80
N GLU A 193 12.90 35.63 -15.46
CA GLU A 193 14.06 36.50 -15.62
C GLU A 193 13.78 37.55 -16.71
N VAL A 194 13.73 38.82 -16.32
CA VAL A 194 13.50 39.95 -17.23
C VAL A 194 14.79 40.53 -17.78
N SER A 195 15.92 40.22 -17.14
CA SER A 195 17.28 40.61 -17.55
C SER A 195 18.30 39.74 -16.81
N PRO A 196 19.55 39.60 -17.30
CA PRO A 196 20.59 38.81 -16.65
C PRO A 196 20.72 39.13 -15.15
N GLY A 197 20.30 38.20 -14.29
CA GLY A 197 20.32 38.34 -12.83
C GLY A 197 19.20 39.19 -12.21
N VAL A 198 18.16 39.53 -12.97
CA VAL A 198 16.97 40.25 -12.50
C VAL A 198 15.74 39.37 -12.74
N GLU A 199 15.22 38.80 -11.66
CA GLU A 199 13.96 38.05 -11.66
C GLU A 199 12.81 38.97 -11.25
N GLN A 200 11.70 38.86 -11.98
CA GLN A 200 10.42 39.47 -11.61
C GLN A 200 9.42 38.35 -11.31
N CYS A 201 8.76 38.44 -10.16
CA CYS A 201 7.71 37.52 -9.76
C CYS A 201 6.36 38.23 -9.83
N ASP A 202 5.46 37.70 -10.65
CA ASP A 202 4.07 38.13 -10.69
C ASP A 202 3.22 37.09 -9.95
N SER A 203 2.32 37.55 -9.07
CA SER A 203 1.32 36.68 -8.45
C SER A 203 0.18 36.45 -9.44
N GLY A 204 -0.07 35.19 -9.81
CA GLY A 204 -1.20 34.86 -10.68
C GLY A 204 -2.52 35.23 -10.01
N MET A 205 -3.38 36.00 -10.69
CA MET A 205 -4.76 36.20 -10.24
C MET A 205 -5.50 34.84 -10.26
N SER A 206 -5.93 34.37 -9.10
CA SER A 206 -6.96 33.33 -9.01
C SER A 206 -8.29 33.94 -9.51
N TRP A 207 -8.85 33.41 -10.59
CA TRP A 207 -10.24 33.65 -10.98
C TRP A 207 -11.19 32.79 -10.15
#